data_AF-A0AAN8G9M3-F1
#
_entry.id   AF-A0AAN8G9M3-F1
#
_cell.length_a   1.000
_cell.length_b   1.000
_cell.length_c   1.000
_cell.angle_alpha   90.00
_cell.angle_beta   90.00
_cell.angle_gamma   90.00
#
_symmetry.space_group_name_H-M   'P 1'
#
loop_
_entity.id
_entity.type
_entity.pdbx_description
1 polymer ?
#
loop_
_entity_poly.entity_id
_entity_poly.type
_entity_poly.pdbx_seq_one_letter_code
_entity_poly.pdbx_strand_id
1 'polypeptide(L)'
;MFYIMTFFFLALWGPYLVACYWRVFARGPVVPGGYLTAAVWMSFAQAGVNPFICIFSNRELRRCFSTTLLYCRKSRLPREPYCVI
;
A
#
# COMPACT_ATOMS: atom_id res chain seq x y z
N MET A 1 1.34 -12.47 -9.24
CA MET A 1 1.61 -11.80 -7.94
C MET A 1 2.91 -11.01 -8.01
N PHE A 2 4.01 -11.69 -8.28
CA PHE A 2 5.37 -11.12 -8.27
C PHE A 2 5.51 -9.94 -9.23
N TYR A 3 5.15 -10.09 -10.51
CA TYR A 3 5.25 -9.02 -11.51
C TYR A 3 4.50 -7.73 -11.16
N ILE A 4 3.32 -7.83 -10.54
CA ILE A 4 2.54 -6.66 -10.11
C ILE A 4 3.24 -5.96 -8.94
N MET A 5 3.71 -6.73 -7.95
CA MET A 5 4.48 -6.20 -6.83
C MET A 5 5.75 -5.50 -7.30
N THR A 6 6.50 -6.13 -8.21
CA THR A 6 7.73 -5.57 -8.77
C THR A 6 7.46 -4.30 -9.59
N PHE A 7 6.36 -4.26 -10.35
CA PHE A 7 5.98 -3.09 -11.12
C PHE A 7 5.65 -1.89 -10.23
N PHE A 8 4.83 -2.09 -9.19
CA PHE A 8 4.52 -1.01 -8.24
C PHE A 8 5.75 -0.58 -7.44
N PHE A 9 6.61 -1.52 -7.06
CA PHE A 9 7.88 -1.21 -6.42
C PHE A 9 8.73 -0.29 -7.31
N LEU A 10 8.95 -0.68 -8.58
CA LEU A 10 9.71 0.12 -9.54
C LEU A 10 9.06 1.48 -9.84
N ALA A 11 7.74 1.55 -9.94
CA ALA A 11 7.04 2.80 -10.24
C ALA A 11 7.11 3.80 -9.08
N LEU A 12 6.98 3.34 -7.82
CA LEU A 12 7.04 4.23 -6.65
C LEU A 12 8.48 4.54 -6.21
N TRP A 13 9.43 3.61 -6.39
CA TRP A 13 10.85 3.85 -6.07
C TRP A 13 11.66 4.48 -7.19
N GLY A 14 11.25 4.29 -8.45
CA GLY A 14 11.92 4.84 -9.62
C GLY A 14 12.24 6.33 -9.52
N PRO A 15 11.27 7.23 -9.21
CA PRO A 15 11.54 8.65 -9.09
C PRO A 15 12.52 8.99 -7.96
N TYR A 16 12.51 8.24 -6.85
CA TYR A 16 13.44 8.40 -5.75
C TYR A 16 14.86 7.96 -6.12
N LEU A 17 15.02 6.80 -6.76
CA LEU A 17 16.31 6.33 -7.28
C LEU A 17 16.92 7.33 -8.27
N VAL A 18 16.11 7.84 -9.21
CA VAL A 18 16.54 8.86 -10.17
C VAL A 18 16.95 10.16 -9.45
N ALA A 19 16.20 10.59 -8.43
CA ALA A 19 16.56 11.77 -7.62
C ALA A 19 17.91 11.58 -6.90
N CYS A 20 18.14 10.41 -6.31
CA CYS A 20 19.38 10.07 -5.61
C CYS A 20 20.57 10.00 -6.58
N TYR A 21 20.41 9.34 -7.73
CA TYR A 21 21.45 9.28 -8.76
C TYR A 21 21.77 10.66 -9.32
N TRP A 22 20.75 11.49 -9.57
CA TRP A 22 20.93 12.86 -10.02
C TRP A 22 21.75 13.69 -9.02
N ARG A 23 21.51 13.55 -7.71
CA ARG A 23 22.31 14.22 -6.68
C ARG A 23 23.77 13.79 -6.68
N VAL A 24 24.05 12.50 -6.89
CA VAL A 24 25.41 11.95 -6.88
C VAL A 24 26.21 12.40 -8.11
N PHE A 25 25.59 12.35 -9.29
CA PHE A 25 26.27 12.71 -10.55
C PHE A 25 26.35 14.23 -10.77
N ALA A 26 25.35 15.01 -10.35
CA ALA A 26 25.30 16.44 -10.66
C ALA A 26 26.06 17.33 -9.65
N ARG A 27 26.75 16.77 -8.64
CA ARG A 27 27.60 17.46 -7.64
C ARG A 27 27.17 18.91 -7.30
N GLY A 28 25.88 19.11 -6.96
CA GLY A 28 25.36 20.43 -6.65
C GLY A 28 23.88 20.44 -6.22
N PRO A 29 23.38 21.56 -5.65
CA PRO A 29 22.02 21.71 -5.15
C PRO A 29 21.03 21.95 -6.30
N VAL A 30 20.97 21.04 -7.28
CA VAL A 30 20.12 21.19 -8.47
C VAL A 30 18.80 20.45 -8.37
N VAL A 31 18.64 19.53 -7.42
CA VAL A 31 17.37 18.81 -7.25
C VAL A 31 16.41 19.66 -6.42
N PRO A 32 15.27 20.10 -6.99
CA PRO A 32 14.29 20.89 -6.25
C PRO A 32 13.86 20.16 -4.98
N GLY A 33 13.86 20.84 -3.83
CA GLY A 33 13.49 20.22 -2.56
C GLY A 33 12.14 19.51 -2.64
N GLY A 34 11.15 20.13 -3.30
CA GLY A 34 9.83 19.54 -3.53
C GLY A 34 9.84 18.23 -4.33
N TYR A 35 10.77 18.06 -5.27
CA TYR A 35 10.92 16.80 -6.01
C TYR A 35 11.41 15.67 -5.11
N LEU A 36 12.39 15.95 -4.23
CA LEU A 36 12.85 14.96 -3.26
C LEU A 36 11.74 14.60 -2.26
N THR A 37 11.04 15.59 -1.72
CA THR A 37 9.97 15.37 -0.75
C THR A 37 8.86 14.52 -1.36
N ALA A 38 8.42 14.85 -2.58
CA ALA A 38 7.41 14.06 -3.30
C ALA A 38 7.89 12.62 -3.56
N ALA A 39 9.15 12.43 -3.97
CA ALA A 39 9.73 11.11 -4.18
C ALA A 39 9.79 10.27 -2.88
N VAL A 40 10.15 10.89 -1.75
CA VAL A 40 10.15 10.24 -0.43
C VAL A 40 8.72 9.85 -0.01
N TRP A 41 7.75 10.73 -0.22
CA TRP A 41 6.34 10.43 0.07
C TRP A 41 5.81 9.27 -0.78
N MET A 42 6.25 9.14 -2.04
CA MET A 42 5.94 7.97 -2.87
C MET A 42 6.53 6.69 -2.25
N SER A 43 7.75 6.71 -1.73
CA SER A 43 8.34 5.55 -1.03
C SER A 43 7.49 5.13 0.19
N PHE A 44 7.03 6.10 0.98
CA PHE A 44 6.16 5.83 2.13
C PHE A 44 4.77 5.35 1.72
N ALA A 45 4.20 5.92 0.65
CA ALA A 45 2.92 5.47 0.11
C ALA A 45 2.97 3.99 -0.29
N GLN A 46 4.12 3.47 -0.71
CA GLN A 46 4.30 2.05 -1.02
C GLN A 46 3.99 1.15 0.18
N ALA A 47 4.35 1.55 1.41
CA ALA A 47 4.01 0.79 2.62
C ALA A 47 2.49 0.66 2.80
N GLY A 48 1.74 1.71 2.45
CA GLY A 48 0.28 1.70 2.42
C GLY A 48 -0.30 0.90 1.25
N VAL A 49 0.36 0.88 0.09
CA VAL A 49 -0.11 0.19 -1.12
C VAL A 49 0.16 -1.34 -1.07
N ASN A 50 1.21 -1.78 -0.37
CA ASN A 50 1.56 -3.19 -0.19
C ASN A 50 0.38 -4.10 0.25
N PRO A 51 -0.41 -3.78 1.30
CA PRO A 51 -1.56 -4.61 1.68
C PRO A 51 -2.64 -4.66 0.58
N PHE A 52 -2.86 -3.58 -0.18
CA PHE A 52 -3.79 -3.60 -1.32
C PHE A 52 -3.27 -4.52 -2.41
N ILE A 53 -1.99 -4.45 -2.76
CA ILE A 53 -1.43 -5.35 -3.76
C ILE A 53 -1.52 -6.80 -3.27
N CYS A 54 -1.28 -7.09 -1.99
CA CYS A 54 -1.46 -8.42 -1.41
C CYS A 54 -2.91 -8.93 -1.57
N ILE A 55 -3.90 -8.10 -1.29
CA ILE A 55 -5.33 -8.43 -1.44
C ILE A 55 -5.74 -8.58 -2.91
N PHE A 56 -5.18 -7.79 -3.82
CA PHE A 56 -5.48 -7.89 -5.27
C PHE A 56 -4.78 -9.05 -5.94
N SER A 57 -3.54 -9.32 -5.53
CA SER A 57 -2.78 -10.45 -6.02
C SER A 57 -3.44 -11.74 -5.51
N ASN A 58 -3.49 -11.95 -4.20
CA ASN A 58 -3.85 -13.27 -3.70
C ASN A 58 -5.37 -13.45 -3.63
N ARG A 59 -5.95 -14.15 -4.62
CA ARG A 59 -7.39 -14.43 -4.69
C ARG A 59 -7.91 -15.18 -3.45
N GLU A 60 -7.11 -16.05 -2.86
CA GLU A 60 -7.47 -16.76 -1.61
C GLU A 60 -7.52 -15.80 -0.42
N LEU A 61 -6.55 -14.90 -0.33
CA LEU A 61 -6.48 -13.88 0.72
C LEU A 61 -7.63 -12.86 0.58
N ARG A 62 -8.04 -12.52 -0.65
CA ARG A 62 -9.24 -11.72 -0.93
C ARG A 62 -10.53 -12.40 -0.49
N ARG A 63 -10.64 -13.72 -0.69
CA ARG A 63 -11.80 -14.50 -0.21
C ARG A 63 -11.83 -14.53 1.30
N CYS A 64 -10.72 -14.85 1.97
CA CYS A 64 -10.60 -14.81 3.44
C CYS A 64 -10.88 -13.42 4.02
N PHE A 65 -10.41 -12.36 3.36
CA PHE A 65 -10.70 -10.99 3.78
C PHE A 65 -12.19 -10.68 3.63
N SER A 66 -12.81 -11.06 2.52
CA SER A 66 -14.25 -10.85 2.29
C SER A 66 -15.12 -11.64 3.27
N THR A 67 -14.76 -12.90 3.59
CA THR A 67 -15.50 -13.71 4.57
C THR A 67 -15.36 -13.13 5.98
N THR A 68 -14.15 -12.70 6.37
CA THR A 68 -13.91 -12.03 7.65
C THR A 68 -14.66 -10.70 7.75
N LEU A 69 -14.66 -9.90 6.68
CA LEU A 69 -15.36 -8.61 6.64
C LEU A 69 -16.88 -8.80 6.68
N LEU A 70 -17.41 -9.82 5.99
CA LEU A 70 -18.81 -10.23 6.09
C LEU A 70 -19.15 -10.76 7.49
N TYR A 71 -18.25 -11.49 8.14
CA TYR A 71 -18.43 -11.98 9.50
C TYR A 71 -18.46 -10.83 10.52
N CYS A 72 -17.48 -9.91 10.45
CA CYS A 72 -17.46 -8.68 11.26
C CYS A 72 -18.66 -7.77 10.99
N ARG A 73 -19.17 -7.74 9.75
CA ARG A 73 -20.40 -7.03 9.39
C ARG A 73 -21.64 -7.74 9.96
N LYS A 74 -21.67 -9.07 9.99
CA LYS A 74 -22.77 -9.85 10.60
C LYS A 74 -22.78 -9.75 12.12
N SER A 75 -21.61 -9.71 12.77
CA SER A 75 -21.49 -9.55 14.22
C SER A 75 -21.86 -8.15 14.72
N ARG A 76 -22.09 -7.19 13.81
CA ARG A 76 -22.60 -5.83 14.10
C ARG A 76 -24.12 -5.73 14.06
N LEU A 77 -24.86 -6.81 13.78
CA LEU A 77 -26.29 -6.86 14.10
C LEU A 77 -26.41 -7.24 15.58
N PRO A 78 -27.08 -6.44 16.43
CA PRO A 78 -27.30 -6.80 17.82
C PRO A 78 -28.05 -8.12 17.82
N ARG A 79 -27.50 -9.13 18.49
CA ARG A 79 -28.33 -10.22 18.98
C ARG A 79 -29.23 -9.62 20.06
N GLU A 80 -30.39 -9.13 19.67
CA GLU A 80 -31.53 -9.01 20.58
C GLU A 80 -31.95 -10.41 21.08
N PRO A 81 -32.85 -10.49 22.07
CA PRO A 81 -32.60 -10.47 23.50
C PRO A 81 -32.73 -11.90 24.07
N TYR A 82 -31.94 -12.23 25.08
CA TYR A 82 -32.18 -13.47 25.83
C TYR A 82 -33.48 -13.28 26.63
N CYS A 83 -34.59 -13.82 26.12
CA CYS A 83 -35.82 -14.01 26.87
C CYS A 83 -35.51 -15.02 28.00
N VAL A 84 -35.46 -14.52 29.23
CA VAL A 84 -35.38 -15.36 30.43
C VAL A 84 -36.82 -15.72 30.77
N ILE A 85 -37.22 -16.96 30.47
CA ILE A 85 -38.43 -17.60 31.00
C ILE A 85 -38.01 -18.41 32.23
#